data_AF-A0A0V1FFP8-F1
#
_entry.id   AF-A0A0V1FFP8-F1
#
_cell.length_a   1.000
_cell.length_b   1.000
_cell.length_c   1.000
_cell.angle_alpha   90.00
_cell.angle_beta   90.00
_cell.angle_gamma   90.00
#
_symmetry.space_group_name_H-M   'P 1'
#
loop_
_entity.id
_entity.type
_entity.pdbx_description
1 polymer ?
#
loop_
_entity_poly.entity_id
_entity_poly.type
_entity_poly.pdbx_seq_one_letter_code
_entity_poly.pdbx_strand_id
1 'polypeptide(L)' 'MNVGGIQRRVLVDTGCSVCVAHASCCRSWRKENVAITTMCGQAIGCEGTGVVQRRPRGKGPVEVEMIVV' A
#
# COMPACT_ATOMS: atom_id res chain seq x y z
N MET A 1 -12.06 1.02 -5.63
CA MET A 1 -11.77 -0.19 -4.84
C MET A 1 -11.93 0.15 -3.37
N ASN A 2 -12.59 -0.71 -2.59
CA ASN A 2 -12.68 -0.52 -1.15
C ASN A 2 -11.35 -0.94 -0.51
N VAL A 3 -10.69 0.02 0.15
CA VAL A 3 -9.43 -0.12 0.87
C VAL A 3 -9.66 0.38 2.29
N GLY A 4 -9.58 -0.49 3.29
CA GLY A 4 -9.80 -0.10 4.69
C GLY A 4 -11.19 0.49 4.95
N GLY A 5 -12.23 -0.01 4.26
CA GLY A 5 -13.61 0.45 4.40
C GLY A 5 -13.98 1.64 3.50
N ILE A 6 -13.02 2.29 2.84
CA ILE A 6 -13.24 3.52 2.07
C ILE A 6 -13.06 3.24 0.57
N GLN A 7 -13.97 3.74 -0.26
CA GLN A 7 -13.83 3.67 -1.71
C GLN A 7 -12.75 4.63 -2.20
N ARG A 8 -11.77 4.09 -2.91
CA ARG A 8 -10.67 4.86 -3.51
C ARG A 8 -10.47 4.51 -4.98
N ARG A 9 -9.99 5.49 -5.75
CA ARG A 9 -9.33 5.22 -7.03
C ARG A 9 -7.95 4.67 -6.72
N VAL A 10 -7.56 3.60 -7.40
CA VAL A 10 -6.30 2.90 -7.17
C VAL A 10 -5.60 2.68 -8.49
N LEU A 11 -4.28 2.77 -8.49
CA LEU A 11 -3.44 2.26 -9.56
C LEU A 11 -3.25 0.75 -9.33
N VAL A 12 -3.33 -0.03 -10.40
CA VAL A 12 -2.97 -1.45 -10.38
C VAL A 12 -1.61 -1.55 -11.06
N ASP A 13 -0.60 -1.90 -10.29
CA ASP A 13 0.74 -2.15 -10.77
C ASP A 13 1.05 -3.64 -10.56
N THR A 14 1.10 -4.39 -11.66
CA THR A 14 1.41 -5.83 -11.63
C THR A 14 2.91 -6.10 -11.71
N GLY A 15 3.73 -5.07 -11.94
CA GLY A 15 5.19 -5.16 -11.93
C GLY A 15 5.79 -5.00 -10.52
N CYS A 16 4.99 -4.53 -9.56
CA CYS A 16 5.44 -4.34 -8.19
C CYS A 16 5.18 -5.59 -7.33
N SER A 17 6.16 -5.95 -6.49
CA SER A 17 6.06 -7.05 -5.53
C SER A 17 5.31 -6.67 -4.24
N VAL A 18 5.13 -5.38 -3.98
CA VAL A 18 4.49 -4.86 -2.77
C VAL A 18 3.55 -3.70 -3.13
N CYS A 19 2.43 -3.57 -2.41
CA CYS A 19 1.57 -2.40 -2.61
C CYS A 19 2.21 -1.14 -2.02
N VAL A 20 1.93 0.01 -2.61
CA VAL A 20 2.30 1.32 -2.05
C VAL A 20 1.03 2.10 -1.77
N ALA A 21 0.93 2.70 -0.59
CA ALA A 21 -0.21 3.52 -0.24
C ALA A 21 0.21 4.73 0.59
N HIS A 22 -0.46 5.85 0.37
CA HIS A 22 -0.30 7.03 1.23
C HIS A 22 -0.78 6.74 2.65
N ALA A 23 -0.13 7.29 3.68
CA ALA A 23 -0.45 7.12 5.10
C ALA A 23 -1.94 7.26 5.43
N SER A 24 -2.66 8.17 4.75
CA SER A 24 -4.12 8.33 4.92
C SER A 24 -4.96 7.09 4.56
N CYS A 25 -4.38 6.11 3.85
CA CYS A 25 -5.05 4.87 3.46
C CYS A 25 -5.00 3.81 4.56
N CYS A 26 -4.13 4.00 5.56
CA CYS A 26 -3.89 3.04 6.63
C CYS A 26 -4.01 3.70 8.00
N ARG A 27 -5.03 3.32 8.77
CA ARG A 27 -5.21 3.87 10.13
C ARG A 27 -4.19 3.31 11.13
N SER A 28 -3.61 2.16 10.82
CA SER A 28 -2.60 1.51 11.65
C SER A 28 -1.47 1.04 10.75
N TRP A 29 -0.30 1.61 10.95
CA TRP A 29 0.96 1.25 10.31
C TRP A 29 2.09 1.39 11.32
N ARG A 30 3.20 0.71 11.06
CA ARG A 30 4.38 0.76 11.91
C ARG A 30 5.46 1.56 11.21
N LYS A 31 6.02 2.54 11.92
CA LYS A 31 7.21 3.24 11.45
C LYS A 31 8.36 2.26 11.30
N GLU A 32 8.96 2.25 10.12
CA GLU A 32 9.99 1.29 9.74
C GLU A 32 10.92 1.91 8.72
N ASN A 33 12.21 1.59 8.78
CA ASN A 33 13.18 2.09 7.82
C ASN A 33 13.07 1.31 6.50
N VAL A 34 12.09 1.70 5.68
CA VAL A 34 11.84 1.14 4.34
C VAL A 34 11.94 2.23 3.29
N ALA A 35 12.31 1.85 2.08
CA ALA A 35 12.49 2.76 0.96
C ALA A 35 11.95 2.15 -0.34
N ILE A 36 11.50 3.02 -1.24
CA ILE A 36 11.15 2.66 -2.62
C ILE A 36 12.32 3.06 -3.51
N THR A 37 12.74 2.14 -4.39
CA THR A 37 13.76 2.45 -5.40
C THR A 37 13.07 2.95 -6.67
N THR A 38 13.46 4.14 -7.14
CA THR A 38 12.93 4.74 -8.36
C THR A 38 13.60 4.14 -9.60
N MET A 39 13.05 4.44 -10.78
CA MET A 39 13.60 3.99 -12.06
C MET A 39 15.02 4.51 -12.34
N CYS A 40 15.46 5.58 -11.70
CA CYS A 40 16.84 6.06 -11.81
C CYS A 40 17.80 5.40 -10.78
N GLY A 41 17.33 4.38 -10.05
CA GLY A 41 18.11 3.68 -9.03
C GLY A 41 18.20 4.41 -7.68
N GLN A 42 17.47 5.52 -7.51
CA GLN A 42 17.51 6.31 -6.29
C GLN A 42 16.53 5.75 -5.24
N ALA A 43 17.00 5.52 -4.03
CA ALA A 43 16.15 5.12 -2.91
C ALA A 43 15.48 6.35 -2.27
N ILE A 44 14.15 6.28 -2.09
CA ILE A 44 13.34 7.30 -1.39
C ILE A 44 12.83 6.67 -0.10
N GLY A 45 13.20 7.26 1.04
CA GLY A 45 12.70 6.84 2.36
C GLY A 45 11.19 7.00 2.47
N CYS A 46 10.55 6.04 3.11
CA CYS A 46 9.10 5.97 3.30
C CYS A 46 8.75 6.03 4.79
N GLU A 47 7.48 6.22 5.12
CA GLU A 47 7.01 6.32 6.51
C GLU A 47 7.14 4.97 7.24
N GLY A 48 6.83 3.86 6.56
CA GLY A 48 6.90 2.53 7.16
C GLY A 48 6.15 1.45 6.40
N THR A 49 5.64 0.46 7.14
CA THR A 49 4.87 -0.66 6.59
C THR A 49 3.50 -0.74 7.25
N GLY A 50 2.51 -1.25 6.50
CA GLY A 50 1.16 -1.43 7.00
C GLY A 50 0.43 -2.56 6.31
N VAL A 51 -0.71 -2.94 6.86
CA VAL A 51 -1.62 -3.93 6.28
C VAL A 51 -2.97 -3.28 6.07
N VAL A 52 -3.56 -3.49 4.90
CA VAL A 52 -4.92 -3.02 4.63
C VAL A 52 -5.79 -4.11 4.04
N GLN A 53 -7.03 -4.13 4.52
CA GLN A 53 -8.06 -4.98 3.95
C GLN A 53 -8.59 -4.38 2.64
N ARG A 54 -8.43 -5.11 1.54
CA ARG A 54 -9.08 -4.84 0.26
C ARG A 54 -10.35 -5.67 0.17
N ARG A 55 -11.41 -5.11 -0.41
CA ARG A 55 -12.66 -5.85 -0.69
C ARG A 55 -12.96 -5.80 -2.19
N PRO A 56 -12.40 -6.74 -2.99
CA PRO A 56 -12.74 -6.87 -4.39
C PRO A 56 -14.22 -7.27 -4.57
N ARG A 57 -14.83 -6.89 -5.69
CA ARG A 57 -16.20 -7.31 -5.99
C ARG A 57 -16.27 -8.82 -6.15
N GLY A 58 -17.28 -9.46 -5.56
CA GLY A 58 -17.52 -10.90 -5.67
C GLY A 58 -16.50 -11.78 -4.94
N LYS A 59 -15.61 -11.21 -4.12
CA LYS A 59 -14.64 -11.95 -3.31
C LYS A 59 -14.73 -11.52 -1.85
N GLY A 60 -14.29 -12.42 -0.96
CA GLY A 60 -14.08 -12.08 0.45
C GLY A 60 -13.01 -10.99 0.63
N PRO A 61 -12.90 -10.41 1.84
CA PRO A 61 -11.84 -9.47 2.14
C PRO A 61 -10.46 -10.14 2.02
N VAL A 62 -9.49 -9.38 1.49
CA VAL A 62 -8.09 -9.83 1.34
C VAL A 62 -7.19 -8.84 2.04
N GLU A 63 -6.31 -9.33 2.90
CA GLU A 63 -5.27 -8.52 3.53
C GLU A 63 -4.08 -8.37 2.60
N VAL A 64 -3.55 -7.16 2.52
CA VAL A 64 -2.42 -6.83 1.65
C VAL A 64 -1.43 -5.99 2.43
N GLU A 65 -0.18 -6.45 2.45
CA GLU A 65 0.95 -5.68 2.96
C GLU A 65 1.31 -4.55 2.00
N MET A 66 1.72 -3.41 2.56
CA MET A 66 2.09 -2.25 1.78
C MET A 66 3.18 -1.42 2.45
N ILE A 67 3.96 -0.77 1.60
CA ILE A 67 4.82 0.35 1.98
C ILE A 67 3.93 1.58 2.12
N VAL A 68 4.09 2.26 3.25
CA VAL A 68 3.39 3.49 3.57
C VAL A 68 4.28 4.67 3.22
N VAL A 69 3.77 5.55 2.35
CA VAL A 69 4.40 6.80 1.92
C VAL A 69 3.64 8.02 2.39
#